data_AF-A0A851GZ55-F1
#
_entry.id   AF-A0A851GZ55-F1
#
_cell.length_a   1.000
_cell.length_b   1.000
_cell.length_c   1.000
_cell.angle_alpha   90.00
_cell.angle_beta   90.00
_cell.angle_gamma   90.00
#
_symmetry.space_group_name_H-M   'P 1'
#
loop_
_entity.id
_entity.type
_entity.pdbx_description
1 polymer ?
#
loop_
_entity_poly.entity_id
_entity_poly.type
_entity_poly.pdbx_seq_one_letter_code
_entity_poly.pdbx_strand_id
1 'polypeptide(L)'
;MEYDDSHVCNKYWKIIIHRKKKRKLAIITNDLNTPFITGDQPAINIKKKEGKQQDELSIYYPISPNLALILCDINQEPIMPENGIQPHQVDEVNKLIANASHKQIFSNSKEYLNNFHYK
;
A
#
# COMPACT_ATOMS: atom_id res chain seq x y z
N MET A 1 26.94 3.06 -38.50
CA MET A 1 25.48 3.12 -38.27
C MET A 1 25.34 3.45 -36.79
N GLU A 2 25.28 4.74 -36.51
CA GLU A 2 25.30 5.30 -35.15
C GLU A 2 23.89 5.10 -34.57
N TYR A 3 23.81 4.35 -33.46
CA TYR A 3 22.55 4.06 -32.79
C TYR A 3 22.17 5.30 -31.97
N ASP A 4 21.16 6.03 -32.45
CA ASP A 4 20.70 7.27 -31.82
C ASP A 4 19.87 6.97 -30.56
N ASP A 5 20.56 6.95 -29.41
CA ASP A 5 20.00 6.76 -28.07
C ASP A 5 19.05 7.91 -27.62
N SER A 6 18.94 9.00 -28.40
CA SER A 6 18.09 10.15 -28.04
C SER A 6 16.59 9.83 -28.11
N HIS A 7 16.20 8.82 -28.91
CA HIS A 7 14.79 8.44 -29.08
C HIS A 7 14.23 7.58 -27.94
N VAL A 8 15.07 6.82 -27.24
CA VAL A 8 14.62 5.96 -26.13
C VAL A 8 14.35 6.81 -24.89
N CYS A 9 15.22 7.78 -24.59
CA CYS A 9 15.05 8.71 -23.47
C CYS A 9 13.78 9.57 -23.64
N ASN A 10 13.40 9.88 -24.89
CA ASN A 10 12.21 10.66 -25.24
C ASN A 10 10.86 9.89 -25.04
N LYS A 11 10.89 8.58 -24.74
CA LYS A 11 9.65 7.83 -24.44
C LYS A 11 9.36 7.79 -22.94
N TYR A 12 10.39 7.66 -22.11
CA TYR A 12 10.26 7.59 -20.66
C TYR A 12 9.96 8.94 -20.01
N TRP A 13 10.59 10.03 -20.47
CA TRP A 13 10.27 11.38 -19.97
C TRP A 13 8.81 11.79 -20.28
N LYS A 14 8.21 11.32 -21.39
CA LYS A 14 6.81 11.57 -21.69
C LYS A 14 5.91 10.92 -20.64
N ILE A 15 6.21 9.71 -20.18
CA ILE A 15 5.42 9.04 -19.14
C ILE A 15 5.48 9.83 -17.80
N ILE A 16 6.65 10.39 -17.47
CA ILE A 16 6.85 11.20 -16.27
C ILE A 16 6.15 12.57 -16.39
N ILE A 17 6.23 13.22 -17.56
CA ILE A 17 5.68 14.57 -17.79
C ILE A 17 4.18 14.56 -18.11
N HIS A 18 3.63 13.50 -18.72
CA HIS A 18 2.20 13.41 -19.04
C HIS A 18 1.32 13.02 -17.84
N ARG A 19 1.89 12.51 -16.74
CA ARG A 19 1.14 12.23 -15.51
C ARG A 19 1.12 13.45 -14.57
N LYS A 20 0.76 14.63 -15.09
CA LYS A 20 0.42 15.84 -14.29
C LYS A 20 -0.85 15.69 -13.44
N LYS A 21 -1.42 14.49 -13.35
CA LYS A 21 -2.59 14.24 -12.51
C LYS A 21 -2.11 13.89 -11.11
N LYS A 22 -2.37 14.79 -10.16
CA LYS A 22 -2.00 14.62 -8.76
C LYS A 22 -2.71 13.38 -8.22
N ARG A 23 -1.93 12.41 -7.76
CA ARG A 23 -2.44 11.31 -6.93
C ARG A 23 -2.67 11.85 -5.53
N LYS A 24 -3.75 11.42 -4.88
CA LYS A 24 -3.99 11.79 -3.49
C LYS A 24 -3.14 10.90 -2.58
N LEU A 25 -2.39 11.55 -1.70
CA LEU A 25 -1.65 10.91 -0.62
C LEU A 25 -2.40 11.20 0.67
N ALA A 26 -2.76 10.15 1.40
CA ALA A 26 -3.42 10.24 2.69
C ALA A 26 -2.53 9.60 3.75
N ILE A 27 -2.52 10.21 4.94
CA ILE A 27 -1.91 9.64 6.13
C ILE A 27 -3.06 9.15 7.00
N ILE A 28 -2.95 7.91 7.46
CA ILE A 28 -3.92 7.31 8.37
C ILE A 28 -3.27 7.17 9.73
N THR A 29 -3.93 7.70 10.75
CA THR A 29 -3.58 7.44 12.14
C THR A 29 -4.41 6.28 12.69
N ASN A 30 -3.75 5.45 13.50
CA ASN A 30 -4.36 4.36 14.23
C ASN A 30 -4.14 4.57 15.74
N ASP A 31 -5.21 5.05 16.37
CA ASP A 31 -5.27 5.31 17.81
C ASP A 31 -5.90 4.13 18.58
N LEU A 32 -6.07 2.97 17.92
CA LEU A 32 -6.60 1.76 18.52
C LEU A 32 -5.50 0.93 19.19
N ASN A 33 -5.90 0.00 20.05
CA ASN A 33 -4.98 -0.93 20.71
C ASN A 33 -4.39 -1.98 19.75
N THR A 34 -5.02 -2.19 18.60
CA THR A 34 -4.55 -3.15 17.60
C THR A 34 -3.54 -2.47 16.69
N PRO A 35 -2.27 -2.91 16.64
CA PRO A 35 -1.25 -2.25 15.84
C PRO A 35 -1.38 -2.59 14.36
N PHE A 36 -0.93 -1.69 13.50
CA PHE A 36 -0.57 -2.06 12.14
C PHE A 36 0.63 -3.00 12.14
N ILE A 37 0.57 -4.01 11.28
CA ILE A 37 1.69 -4.93 11.04
C ILE A 37 2.35 -4.61 9.71
N THR A 38 3.58 -5.05 9.55
CA THR A 38 4.33 -4.96 8.29
C THR A 38 4.97 -6.31 7.96
N GLY A 39 5.58 -6.45 6.79
CA GLY A 39 6.20 -7.69 6.34
C GLY A 39 7.37 -7.46 5.41
N ASP A 40 7.85 -8.53 4.79
CA ASP A 40 8.92 -8.47 3.77
C ASP A 40 8.53 -7.69 2.51
N GLN A 41 7.24 -7.59 2.20
CA GLN A 41 6.65 -6.74 1.15
C GLN A 41 5.61 -5.78 1.75
N PRO A 42 6.05 -4.65 2.34
CA PRO A 42 5.18 -3.77 3.13
C PRO A 42 4.18 -2.95 2.28
N ALA A 43 4.46 -2.75 1.00
CA ALA A 43 3.59 -2.00 0.09
C ALA A 43 2.60 -2.93 -0.62
N ILE A 44 1.31 -2.81 -0.33
CA ILE A 44 0.26 -3.64 -0.92
C ILE A 44 -0.80 -2.80 -1.63
N ASN A 45 -1.37 -3.32 -2.72
CA ASN A 45 -2.56 -2.70 -3.32
C ASN A 45 -3.81 -3.19 -2.57
N ILE A 46 -4.48 -2.33 -1.80
CA ILE A 46 -5.68 -2.70 -1.03
C ILE A 46 -6.93 -2.86 -1.89
N LYS A 47 -6.91 -2.36 -3.12
CA LYS A 47 -7.97 -2.64 -4.11
C LYS A 47 -7.76 -3.97 -4.83
N LYS A 48 -6.72 -4.74 -4.48
CA LYS A 48 -6.41 -6.00 -5.13
C LYS A 48 -7.48 -7.05 -4.81
N LYS A 49 -8.27 -7.44 -5.82
CA LYS A 49 -9.16 -8.61 -5.78
C LYS A 49 -8.55 -9.76 -6.58
N GLU A 50 -8.59 -10.97 -6.03
CA GLU A 50 -8.10 -12.17 -6.70
C GLU A 50 -8.83 -12.41 -8.03
N GLY A 51 -8.09 -12.81 -9.07
CA GLY A 51 -8.64 -13.24 -10.35
C GLY A 51 -9.17 -12.16 -11.29
N LYS A 52 -8.97 -10.86 -10.99
CA LYS A 52 -9.39 -9.75 -11.89
C LYS A 52 -8.22 -8.90 -12.33
N GLN A 53 -8.22 -8.52 -13.62
CA GLN A 53 -7.36 -7.45 -14.13
C GLN A 53 -7.67 -6.17 -13.36
N GLN A 54 -6.64 -5.53 -12.80
CA GLN A 54 -6.78 -4.38 -11.93
C GLN A 54 -6.41 -3.10 -12.64
N ASP A 55 -7.41 -2.30 -12.91
CA ASP A 55 -7.24 -0.95 -13.46
C ASP A 55 -7.17 0.13 -12.37
N GLU A 56 -7.40 -0.22 -11.09
CA GLU A 56 -7.42 0.71 -9.96
C GLU A 56 -6.26 0.49 -8.97
N LEU A 57 -5.57 1.58 -8.63
CA LEU A 57 -4.47 1.60 -7.67
C LEU A 57 -4.87 2.20 -6.32
N SER A 58 -4.61 1.51 -5.22
CA SER A 58 -4.56 2.11 -3.88
C SER A 58 -3.50 1.42 -3.06
N ILE A 59 -2.32 2.03 -2.96
CA ILE A 59 -1.19 1.44 -2.24
C ILE A 59 -1.27 1.81 -0.77
N TYR A 60 -1.32 0.82 0.10
CA TYR A 60 -1.16 0.96 1.53
C TYR A 60 0.28 0.63 1.92
N TYR A 61 0.86 1.46 2.80
CA TYR A 61 2.20 1.27 3.34
C TYR A 61 2.23 1.61 4.83
N PRO A 62 2.43 0.63 5.73
CA PRO A 62 2.56 0.87 7.16
C PRO A 62 3.92 1.52 7.45
N ILE A 63 3.91 2.73 8.00
CA ILE A 63 5.12 3.47 8.41
C ILE A 63 5.51 3.07 9.83
N SER A 64 4.52 2.90 10.70
CA SER A 64 4.67 2.48 12.09
C SER A 64 3.41 1.74 12.56
N PRO A 65 3.41 1.14 13.77
CA PRO A 65 2.21 0.49 14.32
C PRO A 65 0.97 1.38 14.41
N ASN A 66 1.14 2.71 14.39
CA ASN A 66 0.08 3.69 14.58
C ASN A 66 -0.09 4.62 13.36
N LEU A 67 0.73 4.45 12.32
CA LEU A 67 0.75 5.36 11.17
C LEU A 67 0.92 4.59 9.87
N ALA A 68 0.08 4.88 8.89
CA ALA A 68 0.19 4.32 7.55
C ALA A 68 -0.06 5.38 6.48
N LEU A 69 0.42 5.10 5.28
CA LEU A 69 0.28 5.92 4.10
C LEU A 69 -0.60 5.20 3.09
N ILE A 70 -1.57 5.94 2.51
CA ILE A 70 -2.32 5.50 1.34
C ILE A 70 -2.02 6.40 0.16
N LEU A 71 -1.55 5.79 -0.93
CA LEU A 71 -1.43 6.42 -2.23
C LEU A 71 -2.58 5.96 -3.13
N CYS A 72 -3.50 6.87 -3.43
CA CYS A 72 -4.65 6.58 -4.28
C CYS A 72 -4.30 6.75 -5.76
N ASP A 73 -5.14 6.17 -6.62
CA ASP A 73 -5.12 6.52 -8.02
C ASP A 73 -5.58 7.95 -8.27
N ILE A 74 -5.35 8.41 -9.48
CA ILE A 74 -5.79 9.71 -9.95
C ILE A 74 -7.32 9.84 -9.79
N ASN A 75 -7.77 10.95 -9.22
CA ASN A 75 -9.18 11.27 -8.99
C ASN A 75 -9.94 10.23 -8.12
N GLN A 76 -9.20 9.49 -7.27
CA GLN A 76 -9.78 8.56 -6.31
C GLN A 76 -9.56 9.09 -4.90
N GLU A 77 -10.58 8.94 -4.06
CA GLU A 77 -10.49 9.23 -2.63
C GLU A 77 -9.92 8.02 -1.87
N PRO A 78 -9.28 8.25 -0.71
CA PRO A 78 -8.82 7.17 0.16
C PRO A 78 -10.00 6.32 0.62
N ILE A 79 -9.80 5.00 0.60
CA ILE A 79 -10.80 4.04 1.08
C ILE A 79 -10.96 4.13 2.61
N MET A 80 -9.92 4.60 3.31
CA MET A 80 -9.89 4.73 4.76
C MET A 80 -9.84 6.19 5.16
N PRO A 81 -10.55 6.57 6.25
CA PRO A 81 -10.51 7.94 6.75
C PRO A 81 -9.10 8.28 7.25
N GLU A 82 -8.66 9.51 7.00
CA GLU A 82 -7.39 10.03 7.52
C GLU A 82 -7.40 10.07 9.06
N ASN A 83 -8.57 10.34 9.65
CA ASN A 83 -8.78 10.44 11.08
C ASN A 83 -9.74 9.34 11.56
N GLY A 84 -9.20 8.29 12.20
CA GLY A 84 -10.02 7.30 12.90
C GLY A 84 -10.37 6.07 12.06
N ILE A 85 -9.34 5.29 11.72
CA ILE A 85 -9.53 3.93 11.22
C ILE A 85 -10.31 3.09 12.24
N GLN A 86 -11.21 2.24 11.76
CA GLN A 86 -12.01 1.36 12.60
C GLN A 86 -11.28 0.04 12.87
N PRO A 87 -11.56 -0.66 13.99
CA PRO A 87 -10.88 -1.91 14.33
C PRO A 87 -10.93 -2.97 13.22
N HIS A 88 -12.09 -3.14 12.58
CA HIS A 88 -12.23 -4.10 11.49
C HIS A 88 -11.35 -3.76 10.27
N GLN A 89 -11.13 -2.48 9.99
CA GLN A 89 -10.28 -2.04 8.87
C GLN A 89 -8.80 -2.31 9.16
N VAL A 90 -8.37 -2.14 10.42
CA VAL A 90 -7.00 -2.51 10.85
C VAL A 90 -6.78 -4.01 10.64
N ASP A 91 -7.74 -4.85 11.06
CA ASP A 91 -7.64 -6.29 10.87
C ASP A 91 -7.63 -6.70 9.40
N GLU A 92 -8.42 -6.04 8.55
CA GLU A 92 -8.45 -6.28 7.10
C GLU A 92 -7.09 -5.95 6.45
N VAL A 93 -6.51 -4.78 6.72
CA VAL A 93 -5.20 -4.44 6.13
C VAL A 93 -4.09 -5.32 6.66
N ASN A 94 -4.12 -5.67 7.95
CA ASN A 94 -3.13 -6.58 8.53
C ASN A 94 -3.21 -7.98 7.89
N LYS A 95 -4.41 -8.49 7.63
CA LYS A 95 -4.59 -9.74 6.87
C LYS A 95 -4.07 -9.63 5.45
N LEU A 96 -4.30 -8.51 4.77
CA LEU A 96 -3.75 -8.29 3.43
C LEU A 96 -2.21 -8.25 3.44
N ILE A 97 -1.61 -7.60 4.42
CA ILE A 97 -0.15 -7.60 4.62
C ILE A 97 0.35 -9.03 4.87
N ALA A 98 -0.27 -9.76 5.79
CA ALA A 98 0.14 -11.13 6.10
C ALA A 98 0.01 -12.06 4.88
N ASN A 99 -1.05 -11.91 4.08
CA ASN A 99 -1.25 -12.70 2.85
C ASN A 99 -0.29 -12.31 1.73
N ALA A 100 0.12 -11.05 1.66
CA ALA A 100 1.11 -10.57 0.70
C ALA A 100 2.55 -10.87 1.13
N SER A 101 2.77 -11.08 2.43
CA SER A 101 4.07 -11.39 3.00
C SER A 101 4.43 -12.85 2.70
N HIS A 102 5.66 -13.08 2.27
CA HIS A 102 6.07 -14.43 1.88
C HIS A 102 6.63 -15.23 3.04
N LYS A 103 7.48 -14.63 3.88
CA LYS A 103 8.20 -15.36 4.96
C LYS A 103 8.15 -14.68 6.31
N GLN A 104 7.99 -13.36 6.35
CA GLN A 104 8.18 -12.59 7.58
C GLN A 104 7.10 -11.52 7.74
N ILE A 105 6.56 -11.47 8.95
CA ILE A 105 5.66 -10.43 9.43
C ILE A 105 6.22 -9.84 10.72
N PHE A 106 6.02 -8.54 10.92
CA PHE A 106 6.54 -7.79 12.04
C PHE A 106 5.44 -6.95 12.68
N SER A 107 5.45 -6.89 14.01
CA SER A 107 4.58 -6.05 14.83
C SER A 107 5.31 -5.65 16.11
N ASN A 108 4.86 -4.58 16.75
CA ASN A 108 5.26 -4.25 18.11
C ASN A 108 4.49 -5.05 19.19
N SER A 109 3.49 -5.85 18.80
CA SER A 109 2.73 -6.71 19.72
C SER A 109 2.96 -8.19 19.40
N LYS A 110 3.63 -8.89 20.32
CA LYS A 110 3.82 -10.35 20.24
C LYS A 110 2.49 -11.10 20.31
N GLU A 111 1.56 -10.62 21.14
CA GLU A 111 0.24 -11.20 21.27
C GLU A 111 -0.53 -11.13 19.95
N TYR A 112 -0.50 -9.98 19.28
CA TYR A 112 -1.18 -9.81 18.01
C TYR A 112 -0.54 -10.62 16.87
N LEU A 113 0.80 -10.77 16.87
CA LEU A 113 1.49 -11.62 15.88
C LEU A 113 1.07 -13.09 15.97
N ASN A 114 0.73 -13.60 17.16
CA ASN A 114 0.31 -14.98 17.33
C ASN A 114 -1.01 -15.30 16.61
N ASN A 115 -1.79 -14.28 16.19
CA ASN A 115 -3.00 -14.46 15.41
C ASN A 115 -2.72 -14.85 13.94
N PHE A 116 -1.48 -14.74 13.49
CA PHE A 116 -1.08 -15.04 12.12
C PHE A 116 -0.24 -16.31 12.07
N HIS A 117 -0.71 -17.30 11.32
CA HIS A 117 0.07 -18.49 11.00
C HIS A 117 0.81 -18.26 9.68
N TYR A 118 2.12 -18.05 9.75
CA TYR A 118 3.00 -18.03 8.57
C TYR A 118 3.33 -19.48 8.16
N LYS A 119 3.37 -19.75 6.85
CA LYS A 119 3.74 -21.06 6.29
C LYS A 119 5.24 -21.28 6.24
#